data_AF-A0A9D9L9Q1-F1
#
_entry.id   AF-A0A9D9L9Q1-F1
#
_cell.length_a   1.000
_cell.length_b   1.000
_cell.length_c   1.000
_cell.angle_alpha   90.00
_cell.angle_beta   90.00
_cell.angle_gamma   90.00
#
_symmetry.space_group_name_H-M   'P 1'
#
loop_
_entity.id
_entity.type
_entity.pdbx_description
1 polymer ?
#
loop_
_entity_poly.entity_id
_entity_poly.type
_entity_poly.pdbx_seq_one_letter_code
_entity_poly.pdbx_strand_id
1 'polypeptide(L)'
;MTKFTIEHVALFFLPRPLPAGEVLLAQVCIRLRGDDGTPGAGWGLTPLCILDSQDRTRELILRHCCEELAEAWRGLSCDGHSALLEEQFRQQVLPAFGQKFARINGEALAQDDILVCLASFTTALHEAYASLWGLPDDWRPGAG
;
A
#
# COMPACT_ATOMS: atom_id res chain seq x y z
N MET A 1 18.49 9.08 -13.42
CA MET A 1 17.35 8.62 -12.60
C MET A 1 17.29 7.13 -12.79
N THR A 2 17.48 6.40 -11.72
CA THR A 2 17.87 5.00 -11.76
C THR A 2 16.65 4.12 -11.54
N LYS A 3 16.60 2.97 -12.22
CA LYS A 3 15.47 2.05 -12.18
C LYS A 3 15.38 1.37 -10.82
N PHE A 4 14.16 1.12 -10.34
CA PHE A 4 13.93 0.27 -9.17
C PHE A 4 12.74 -0.67 -9.39
N THR A 5 12.71 -1.78 -8.65
CA THR A 5 11.66 -2.80 -8.68
C THR A 5 11.19 -3.14 -7.28
N ILE A 6 9.89 -3.37 -7.08
CA ILE A 6 9.33 -3.91 -5.85
C ILE A 6 9.62 -5.41 -5.78
N GLU A 7 10.60 -5.77 -4.96
CA GLU A 7 11.05 -7.16 -4.76
C GLU A 7 10.11 -7.92 -3.81
N HIS A 8 9.60 -7.24 -2.78
CA HIS A 8 8.77 -7.86 -1.77
C HIS A 8 7.76 -6.89 -1.17
N VAL A 9 6.57 -7.40 -0.86
CA VAL A 9 5.52 -6.69 -0.12
C VAL A 9 5.05 -7.57 1.03
N ALA A 10 5.28 -7.15 2.27
CA ALA A 10 4.75 -7.80 3.46
C ALA A 10 3.54 -7.02 3.98
N LEU A 11 2.52 -7.73 4.44
CA LEU A 11 1.29 -7.15 4.96
C LEU A 11 1.00 -7.76 6.33
N PHE A 12 0.69 -6.91 7.30
CA PHE A 12 0.33 -7.30 8.65
C PHE A 12 -0.94 -6.58 9.07
N PHE A 13 -1.82 -7.30 9.77
CA PHE A 13 -3.02 -6.73 10.35
C PHE A 13 -2.89 -6.67 11.86
N LEU A 14 -2.92 -5.46 12.41
CA LEU A 14 -2.63 -5.19 13.81
C LEU A 14 -3.87 -4.62 14.49
N PRO A 15 -4.56 -5.40 15.33
CA PRO A 15 -5.60 -4.86 16.19
C PRO A 15 -4.97 -3.91 17.22
N ARG A 16 -5.57 -2.73 17.41
CA ARG A 16 -5.12 -1.73 18.38
C ARG A 16 -6.27 -1.28 19.28
N PRO A 17 -6.18 -1.48 20.60
CA PRO A 17 -7.22 -1.03 21.52
C PRO A 17 -7.26 0.50 21.58
N LEU A 18 -8.47 1.05 21.59
CA LEU A 18 -8.81 2.46 21.80
C LEU A 18 -9.76 2.56 23.00
N PRO A 19 -9.90 3.75 23.63
CA PRO A 19 -10.81 3.91 24.77
C PRO A 19 -12.27 3.53 24.52
N ALA A 20 -12.73 3.58 23.27
CA ALA A 20 -14.12 3.31 22.87
C ALA A 20 -14.27 2.11 21.91
N GLY A 21 -13.27 1.23 21.80
CA GLY A 21 -13.32 0.08 20.90
C GLY A 21 -11.94 -0.39 20.46
N GLU A 22 -11.86 -1.15 19.38
CA GLU A 22 -10.61 -1.59 18.78
C GLU A 22 -10.56 -1.14 17.33
N VAL A 23 -9.38 -0.78 16.83
CA VAL A 23 -9.18 -0.42 15.42
C VAL A 23 -8.26 -1.42 14.76
N LEU A 24 -8.62 -1.89 13.57
CA LEU A 24 -7.74 -2.71 12.76
C LEU A 24 -6.81 -1.80 11.96
N LEU A 25 -5.51 -2.00 12.13
CA LEU A 25 -4.50 -1.32 11.32
C LEU A 25 -3.98 -2.28 10.24
N ALA A 26 -3.78 -1.76 9.03
CA ALA A 26 -2.95 -2.42 8.02
C ALA A 26 -1.55 -1.81 8.07
N GLN A 27 -0.56 -2.64 8.35
CA GLN A 27 0.85 -2.30 8.25
C GLN A 27 1.45 -2.99 7.03
N VAL A 28 2.11 -2.23 6.18
CA VAL A 28 2.75 -2.71 4.95
C VAL A 28 4.24 -2.44 5.03
N CYS A 29 5.06 -3.40 4.60
CA CYS A 29 6.47 -3.20 4.33
C CYS A 29 6.74 -3.45 2.85
N ILE A 30 7.30 -2.46 2.16
CA ILE A 30 7.75 -2.60 0.77
C ILE A 30 9.28 -2.67 0.76
N ARG A 31 9.82 -3.64 0.03
CA ARG A 31 11.25 -3.73 -0.28
C ARG A 31 11.47 -3.45 -1.76
N LEU A 32 12.38 -2.53 -2.03
CA LEU A 32 12.82 -2.16 -3.36
C LEU A 32 14.22 -2.72 -3.64
N ARG A 33 14.47 -2.95 -4.93
CA ARG A 33 15.78 -3.25 -5.49
C ARG A 33 16.09 -2.24 -6.59
N GLY A 34 17.15 -1.46 -6.41
CA GLY A 34 17.74 -0.66 -7.47
C GLY A 34 18.38 -1.55 -8.55
N ASP A 35 18.55 -1.04 -9.76
CA ASP A 35 19.22 -1.77 -10.86
C ASP A 35 20.69 -2.09 -10.58
N ASP A 36 21.34 -1.31 -9.73
CA ASP A 36 22.68 -1.50 -9.18
C ASP A 36 22.72 -2.53 -8.05
N GLY A 37 21.56 -3.09 -7.67
CA GLY A 37 21.41 -4.04 -6.59
C GLY A 37 21.20 -3.40 -5.21
N THR A 38 21.18 -2.07 -5.09
CA THR A 38 20.97 -1.38 -3.80
C THR A 38 19.59 -1.72 -3.25
N PRO A 39 19.49 -2.14 -1.97
CA PRO A 39 18.20 -2.39 -1.33
C PRO A 39 17.61 -1.09 -0.76
N GLY A 40 16.29 -0.95 -0.82
CA GLY A 40 15.54 0.04 -0.06
C GLY A 40 14.37 -0.63 0.66
N ALA A 41 14.00 -0.15 1.84
CA ALA A 41 12.83 -0.66 2.57
C ALA A 41 12.08 0.47 3.26
N GLY A 42 10.76 0.33 3.31
CA GLY A 42 9.89 1.34 3.91
C GLY A 42 8.65 0.71 4.49
N TRP A 43 8.09 1.39 5.49
CA TRP A 43 6.93 0.97 6.23
C TRP A 43 5.78 1.95 6.07
N GLY A 44 4.56 1.44 6.05
CA GLY A 44 3.36 2.25 6.03
C GLY A 44 2.30 1.66 6.93
N LEU A 45 1.50 2.52 7.54
CA LEU A 45 0.49 2.13 8.50
C LEU A 45 -0.77 2.97 8.28
N THR A 46 -1.92 2.32 8.18
CA THR A 46 -3.21 3.01 8.07
C THR A 46 -4.27 2.31 8.92
N PRO A 47 -5.14 3.05 9.61
CA PRO A 47 -6.36 2.48 10.18
C PRO A 47 -7.31 2.04 9.04
N LEU A 48 -7.72 0.77 9.03
CA LEU A 48 -8.69 0.24 8.06
C LEU A 48 -10.13 0.48 8.50
N CYS A 49 -10.46 0.01 9.71
CA CYS A 49 -11.80 0.11 10.25
C CYS A 49 -11.79 -0.04 11.77
N ILE A 50 -12.85 0.45 12.41
CA ILE A 50 -13.15 0.10 13.79
C ILE A 50 -13.65 -1.36 13.79
N LEU A 51 -13.10 -2.19 14.67
CA LEU A 51 -13.59 -3.53 14.93
C LEU A 51 -14.84 -3.42 15.81
N ASP A 52 -15.99 -3.58 15.18
CA ASP A 52 -17.25 -3.82 15.88
C ASP A 52 -17.58 -5.30 15.80
N SER A 53 -17.90 -5.89 16.96
CA SER A 53 -18.38 -7.27 17.07
C SER A 53 -19.57 -7.61 16.18
N GLN A 54 -20.37 -6.61 15.76
CA GLN A 54 -21.58 -6.79 14.97
C GLN A 54 -21.36 -6.80 13.45
N ASP A 55 -20.26 -6.24 12.93
CA ASP A 55 -19.99 -6.15 11.48
C ASP A 55 -18.59 -6.67 11.12
N ARG A 56 -18.43 -8.00 11.25
CA ARG A 56 -17.21 -8.71 10.82
C ARG A 56 -17.07 -8.77 9.30
N THR A 57 -18.15 -8.55 8.55
CA THR A 57 -18.14 -8.64 7.08
C THR A 57 -17.27 -7.54 6.49
N ARG A 58 -17.42 -6.30 6.99
CA ARG A 58 -16.60 -5.17 6.55
C ARG A 58 -15.10 -5.39 6.79
N GLU A 59 -14.74 -5.91 7.96
CA GLU A 59 -13.35 -6.24 8.30
C GLU A 59 -12.74 -7.21 7.27
N LEU A 60 -13.45 -8.30 6.97
CA LEU A 60 -12.98 -9.34 6.05
C LEU A 60 -12.79 -8.81 4.62
N ILE A 61 -13.71 -7.98 4.14
CA ILE A 61 -13.61 -7.38 2.79
C ILE A 61 -12.40 -6.44 2.70
N LEU A 62 -12.16 -5.61 3.71
CA LEU A 62 -11.01 -4.68 3.71
C LEU A 62 -9.68 -5.43 3.82
N ARG A 63 -9.61 -6.49 4.65
CA ARG A 63 -8.43 -7.37 4.70
C ARG A 63 -8.15 -7.99 3.33
N HIS A 64 -9.17 -8.58 2.72
CA HIS A 64 -9.05 -9.20 1.41
C HIS A 64 -8.61 -8.19 0.34
N CYS A 65 -9.12 -6.96 0.39
CA CYS A 65 -8.65 -5.87 -0.48
C CYS A 65 -7.15 -5.59 -0.31
N CYS A 66 -6.68 -5.44 0.93
CA CYS A 66 -5.25 -5.23 1.21
C CYS A 66 -4.39 -6.41 0.74
N GLU A 67 -4.85 -7.65 0.89
CA GLU A 67 -4.14 -8.84 0.41
C GLU A 67 -3.99 -8.83 -1.13
N GLU A 68 -5.07 -8.58 -1.85
CA GLU A 68 -5.03 -8.50 -3.31
C GLU A 68 -4.20 -7.30 -3.81
N LEU A 69 -4.22 -6.18 -3.09
CA LEU A 69 -3.34 -5.04 -3.38
C LEU A 69 -1.87 -5.42 -3.18
N ALA A 70 -1.54 -6.12 -2.09
CA ALA A 70 -0.18 -6.56 -1.82
C ALA A 70 0.38 -7.45 -2.93
N GLU A 71 -0.46 -8.30 -3.54
CA GLU A 71 -0.08 -9.06 -4.74
C GLU A 71 0.08 -8.14 -5.97
N ALA A 72 -0.84 -7.20 -6.19
CA ALA A 72 -0.80 -6.29 -7.33
C ALA A 72 0.43 -5.37 -7.36
N TRP A 73 1.00 -5.04 -6.20
CA TRP A 73 2.21 -4.23 -6.07
C TRP A 73 3.51 -5.01 -6.38
N ARG A 74 3.53 -6.34 -6.23
CA ARG A 74 4.77 -7.13 -6.39
C ARG A 74 5.26 -7.12 -7.84
N GLY A 75 6.57 -6.99 -8.00
CA GLY A 75 7.22 -7.04 -9.31
C GLY A 75 7.01 -5.79 -10.17
N LEU A 76 6.25 -4.80 -9.70
CA LEU A 76 6.18 -3.52 -10.38
C LEU A 76 7.53 -2.83 -10.34
N SER A 77 7.90 -2.23 -11.46
CA SER A 77 9.15 -1.49 -11.61
C SER A 77 8.89 -0.12 -12.18
N CYS A 78 9.72 0.85 -11.81
CA CYS A 78 9.64 2.21 -12.31
C CYS A 78 11.03 2.71 -12.68
N ASP A 79 11.10 3.45 -13.79
CA ASP A 79 12.22 4.32 -14.10
C ASP A 79 11.87 5.71 -13.56
N GLY A 80 12.57 6.17 -12.52
CA GLY A 80 12.35 7.49 -11.94
C GLY A 80 11.88 7.46 -10.49
N HIS A 81 10.88 8.25 -10.16
CA HIS A 81 10.45 8.49 -8.77
C HIS A 81 9.33 7.56 -8.34
N SER A 82 9.29 7.18 -7.05
CA SER A 82 8.12 6.50 -6.43
C SER A 82 6.76 7.10 -6.81
N ALA A 83 6.63 8.43 -6.91
CA ALA A 83 5.38 9.09 -7.30
C ALA A 83 4.91 8.72 -8.72
N LEU A 84 5.84 8.43 -9.64
CA LEU A 84 5.49 7.95 -10.98
C LEU A 84 4.92 6.53 -10.92
N LEU A 85 5.50 5.68 -10.08
CA LEU A 85 5.00 4.31 -9.88
C LEU A 85 3.62 4.33 -9.23
N GLU A 86 3.40 5.19 -8.24
CA GLU A 86 2.09 5.39 -7.64
C GLU A 86 1.06 5.86 -8.67
N GLU A 87 1.40 6.86 -9.49
CA GLU A 87 0.49 7.35 -10.53
C GLU A 87 0.19 6.26 -11.56
N GLN A 88 1.21 5.52 -12.01
CA GLN A 88 1.05 4.38 -12.92
C GLN A 88 0.13 3.32 -12.30
N PHE A 89 0.31 3.00 -11.01
CA PHE A 89 -0.56 2.07 -10.31
C PHE A 89 -2.01 2.56 -10.32
N ARG A 90 -2.25 3.83 -9.96
CA ARG A 90 -3.60 4.42 -9.91
C ARG A 90 -4.27 4.49 -11.28
N GLN A 91 -3.53 4.79 -12.34
CA GLN A 91 -4.09 4.91 -13.68
C GLN A 91 -4.28 3.58 -14.39
N GLN A 92 -3.38 2.61 -14.17
CA GLN A 92 -3.31 1.40 -15.00
C GLN A 92 -3.71 0.13 -14.24
N VAL A 93 -3.31 0.00 -12.99
CA VAL A 93 -3.54 -1.23 -12.19
C VAL A 93 -4.85 -1.14 -11.43
N LEU A 94 -5.09 0.00 -10.77
CA LEU A 94 -6.22 0.18 -9.86
C LEU A 94 -7.61 0.01 -10.53
N PRO A 95 -7.86 0.51 -11.76
CA PRO A 95 -9.16 0.32 -12.40
C PRO A 95 -9.45 -1.16 -12.72
N ALA A 96 -8.43 -1.89 -13.19
CA ALA A 96 -8.55 -3.32 -13.49
C ALA A 96 -8.71 -4.13 -12.20
N PHE A 97 -7.97 -3.77 -11.15
CA PHE A 97 -8.12 -4.32 -9.81
C PHE A 97 -9.55 -4.16 -9.29
N GLY A 98 -10.09 -2.94 -9.31
CA GLY A 98 -11.44 -2.66 -8.79
C GLY A 98 -12.52 -3.46 -9.52
N GLN A 99 -12.42 -3.60 -10.84
CA GLN A 99 -13.31 -4.44 -11.63
C GLN A 99 -13.19 -5.94 -11.28
N LYS A 100 -11.96 -6.45 -11.14
CA LYS A 100 -11.70 -7.83 -10.74
C LYS A 100 -12.27 -8.10 -9.34
N PHE A 101 -12.00 -7.20 -8.40
CA PHE A 101 -12.44 -7.32 -7.02
C PHE A 101 -13.97 -7.39 -6.93
N ALA A 102 -14.67 -6.50 -7.64
CA ALA A 102 -16.12 -6.48 -7.67
C ALA A 102 -16.73 -7.77 -8.27
N ARG A 103 -16.10 -8.33 -9.30
CA ARG A 103 -16.56 -9.60 -9.91
C ARG A 103 -16.41 -10.80 -8.96
N ILE A 104 -15.33 -10.84 -8.18
CA ILE A 104 -15.07 -11.95 -7.25
C ILE A 104 -15.95 -11.86 -6.00
N ASN A 105 -16.12 -10.64 -5.47
CA ASN A 105 -16.80 -10.42 -4.20
C ASN A 105 -18.31 -10.11 -4.36
N GLY A 106 -18.79 -9.94 -5.60
CA GLY A 106 -20.20 -9.65 -5.89
C GLY A 106 -20.59 -8.18 -5.70
N GLU A 107 -19.74 -7.37 -5.09
CA GLU A 107 -19.94 -5.93 -4.91
C GLU A 107 -18.63 -5.15 -5.06
N ALA A 108 -18.75 -3.92 -5.57
CA ALA A 108 -17.62 -3.00 -5.64
C ALA A 108 -17.40 -2.35 -4.26
N LEU A 109 -16.14 -2.30 -3.84
CA LEU A 109 -15.76 -1.46 -2.71
C LEU A 109 -15.99 0.01 -3.03
N ALA A 110 -16.37 0.78 -2.01
CA ALA A 110 -16.41 2.24 -2.12
C ALA A 110 -15.01 2.77 -2.47
N GLN A 111 -14.95 3.85 -3.26
CA GLN A 111 -13.67 4.43 -3.67
C GLN A 111 -12.81 4.85 -2.47
N ASP A 112 -13.42 5.39 -1.42
CA ASP A 112 -12.72 5.79 -0.20
C ASP A 112 -12.13 4.58 0.54
N ASP A 113 -12.82 3.44 0.56
CA ASP A 113 -12.31 2.20 1.18
C ASP A 113 -11.06 1.70 0.46
N ILE A 114 -11.04 1.80 -0.88
CA ILE A 114 -9.88 1.46 -1.69
C ILE A 114 -8.71 2.41 -1.38
N LEU A 115 -8.97 3.71 -1.26
CA LEU A 115 -7.93 4.71 -0.94
C LEU A 115 -7.37 4.51 0.47
N VAL A 116 -8.21 4.17 1.45
CA VAL A 116 -7.75 3.81 2.80
C VAL A 116 -6.85 2.59 2.75
N CYS A 117 -7.22 1.53 2.01
CA CYS A 117 -6.39 0.35 1.85
C CYS A 117 -5.04 0.69 1.20
N LEU A 118 -5.03 1.56 0.19
CA LEU A 118 -3.83 1.99 -0.53
C LEU A 118 -2.88 2.85 0.29
N ALA A 119 -3.37 3.61 1.27
CA ALA A 119 -2.57 4.61 2.00
C ALA A 119 -1.32 4.01 2.67
N SER A 120 -1.42 2.78 3.20
CA SER A 120 -0.27 2.08 3.78
C SER A 120 0.78 1.68 2.73
N PHE A 121 0.36 1.27 1.53
CA PHE A 121 1.26 0.91 0.44
C PHE A 121 1.97 2.13 -0.14
N THR A 122 1.25 3.24 -0.36
CA THR A 122 1.86 4.47 -0.89
C THR A 122 2.90 5.01 0.08
N THR A 123 2.57 5.08 1.38
CA THR A 123 3.51 5.50 2.42
C THR A 123 4.75 4.62 2.44
N ALA A 124 4.57 3.29 2.47
CA ALA A 124 5.68 2.33 2.46
C ALA A 124 6.57 2.47 1.20
N LEU A 125 5.97 2.75 0.03
CA LEU A 125 6.69 2.95 -1.22
C LEU A 125 7.59 4.19 -1.17
N HIS A 126 7.05 5.32 -0.69
CA HIS A 126 7.80 6.56 -0.61
C HIS A 126 8.95 6.46 0.39
N GLU A 127 8.72 5.84 1.56
CA GLU A 127 9.77 5.58 2.54
C GLU A 127 10.83 4.62 1.98
N ALA A 128 10.42 3.56 1.27
CA ALA A 128 11.36 2.62 0.67
C ALA A 128 12.22 3.26 -0.42
N TYR A 129 11.64 4.20 -1.18
CA TYR A 129 12.36 4.97 -2.17
C TYR A 129 13.34 5.96 -1.52
N ALA A 130 12.93 6.65 -0.45
CA ALA A 130 13.82 7.52 0.31
C ALA A 130 15.01 6.73 0.88
N SER A 131 14.73 5.58 1.49
CA SER A 131 15.74 4.62 1.97
C SER A 131 16.70 4.17 0.86
N LEU A 132 16.19 3.82 -0.33
CA LEU A 132 17.00 3.38 -1.47
C LEU A 132 18.04 4.45 -1.89
N TRP A 133 17.69 5.73 -1.80
CA TRP A 133 18.50 6.85 -2.26
C TRP A 133 19.20 7.63 -1.14
N GLY A 134 19.08 7.19 0.11
CA GLY A 134 19.63 7.89 1.28
C GLY A 134 19.02 9.27 1.49
N LEU A 135 17.74 9.45 1.12
CA LEU A 135 16.98 10.67 1.33
C LEU A 135 16.36 10.67 2.74
N PRO A 136 16.13 11.84 3.34
CA PRO A 136 15.37 11.95 4.59
C PRO A 136 13.96 11.36 4.47
N ASP A 137 13.40 10.87 5.58
CA ASP A 137 12.05 10.29 5.63
C ASP A 137 10.94 11.32 5.30
N ASP A 138 11.21 12.62 5.50
CA ASP A 138 10.31 13.72 5.17
C ASP A 138 10.54 14.34 3.78
N TRP A 139 11.41 13.72 2.97
CA TRP A 139 11.77 14.22 1.66
C TRP A 139 10.55 14.27 0.71
N ARG A 140 10.39 15.41 0.03
CA ARG A 140 9.33 15.65 -0.96
C ARG A 140 9.99 16.06 -2.29
N PRO A 141 9.49 15.59 -3.45
CA PRO A 141 9.96 16.10 -4.73
C PRO A 141 9.76 17.61 -4.82
N GLY A 142 10.84 18.35 -5.12
CA GLY A 142 10.84 19.81 -5.18
C GLY A 142 11.21 20.53 -3.88
N ALA A 143 11.53 19.81 -2.80
CA ALA A 143 12.20 20.37 -1.63
C ALA A 143 13.71 20.50 -1.93
N GLY A 144 14.07 21.53 -2.69
CA GLY A 144 15.44 21.88 -3.06
C GLY A 144 15.52 23.31 -3.55
#